data_AF-F0YEI0-F1
#
_entry.id   AF-F0YEI0-F1
#
_cell.length_a   1.000
_cell.length_b   1.000
_cell.length_c   1.000
_cell.angle_alpha   90.00
_cell.angle_beta   90.00
_cell.angle_gamma   90.00
#
_symmetry.space_group_name_H-M   'P 1'
#
loop_
_entity.id
_entity.type
_entity.pdbx_description
1 polymer ?
#
loop_
_entity_poly.entity_id
_entity_poly.type
_entity_poly.pdbx_seq_one_letter_code
_entity_poly.pdbx_strand_id
1 'polypeptide(L)'
;MAETLQLCVAVSDMAAPGAPMVYVNGEFCRMTGYAFDECVGRNCRFLQGPETETDAVEILRESLAARKGAHVVIKNYRKNQEPFRNLLTMTPVYDGDGCYRFVIAVQFEL
;
A
#
# COMPACT_ATOMS: atom_id res chain seq x y z
N MET A 1 4.91 -3.93 -17.52
CA MET A 1 4.18 -2.64 -17.65
C MET A 1 4.24 -1.81 -16.37
N ALA A 2 4.09 -2.37 -15.16
CA ALA A 2 4.17 -1.59 -13.93
C ALA A 2 5.59 -1.09 -13.59
N GLU A 3 6.65 -1.81 -13.97
CA GLU A 3 8.05 -1.43 -13.70
C GLU A 3 8.51 -0.16 -14.41
N THR A 4 7.85 0.23 -15.51
CA THR A 4 8.18 1.45 -16.28
C THR A 4 7.36 2.66 -15.83
N LEU A 5 6.40 2.49 -14.91
CA LEU A 5 5.62 3.58 -14.38
C LEU A 5 6.48 4.39 -13.40
N GLN A 6 6.51 5.71 -13.56
CA GLN A 6 7.11 6.63 -12.59
C GLN A 6 6.18 6.86 -11.37
N LEU A 7 5.41 5.84 -11.02
CA LEU A 7 4.50 5.83 -9.88
C LEU A 7 4.92 4.68 -8.96
N CYS A 8 4.83 4.89 -7.65
CA CYS A 8 5.01 3.82 -6.68
C CYS A 8 3.80 2.87 -6.78
N VAL A 9 4.06 1.58 -6.91
CA VAL A 9 3.02 0.55 -7.01
C VAL A 9 3.30 -0.57 -6.01
N ALA A 10 2.27 -0.97 -5.27
CA ALA A 10 2.27 -2.15 -4.41
C ALA A 10 1.04 -3.03 -4.67
N VAL A 11 1.19 -4.33 -4.49
CA VAL A 11 0.09 -5.31 -4.58
C VAL A 11 0.08 -6.15 -3.32
N SER A 12 -1.08 -6.29 -2.69
CA SER A 12 -1.27 -7.15 -1.51
C SER A 12 -2.25 -8.28 -1.80
N ASP A 13 -1.95 -9.48 -1.29
CA ASP A 13 -2.86 -10.63 -1.35
C ASP A 13 -3.83 -10.55 -0.17
N MET A 14 -5.11 -10.34 -0.48
CA MET A 14 -6.16 -10.13 0.51
C MET A 14 -6.78 -11.43 1.01
N ALA A 15 -6.50 -12.56 0.34
CA ALA A 15 -6.90 -13.88 0.80
C ALA A 15 -5.88 -14.46 1.81
N ALA A 16 -4.64 -13.99 1.78
CA ALA A 16 -3.61 -14.39 2.74
C ALA A 16 -3.79 -13.70 4.11
N PRO A 17 -3.63 -14.43 5.24
CA PRO A 17 -3.71 -13.84 6.58
C PRO A 17 -2.78 -12.65 6.75
N GLY A 18 -3.33 -11.54 7.27
CA GLY A 18 -2.58 -10.31 7.50
C GLY A 18 -2.40 -9.41 6.27
N ALA A 19 -2.94 -9.80 5.10
CA ALA A 19 -2.87 -9.05 3.85
C ALA A 19 -1.42 -8.62 3.49
N PRO A 20 -0.50 -9.58 3.30
CA PRO A 20 0.88 -9.28 2.96
C PRO A 20 1.01 -8.71 1.54
N MET A 21 1.98 -7.82 1.36
CA MET A 21 2.41 -7.39 0.02
C MET A 21 3.06 -8.55 -0.70
N VAL A 22 2.64 -8.81 -1.93
CA VAL A 22 3.21 -9.84 -2.83
C VAL A 22 4.08 -9.24 -3.92
N TYR A 23 3.96 -7.92 -4.14
CA TYR A 23 4.78 -7.19 -5.10
C TYR A 23 4.88 -5.72 -4.71
N VAL A 24 6.06 -5.14 -4.95
CA VAL A 24 6.31 -3.69 -4.99
C VAL A 24 7.23 -3.40 -6.17
N ASN A 25 7.08 -2.25 -6.83
CA ASN A 25 8.00 -1.86 -7.90
C ASN A 25 9.24 -1.13 -7.35
N GLY A 26 10.23 -0.91 -8.23
CA GLY A 26 11.47 -0.21 -7.86
C GLY A 26 11.23 1.22 -7.37
N GLU A 27 10.21 1.89 -7.89
CA GLU A 27 9.84 3.24 -7.48
C GLU A 27 9.32 3.30 -6.04
N PHE A 28 8.50 2.32 -5.64
CA PHE A 28 8.10 2.14 -4.23
C PHE A 28 9.31 1.93 -3.32
N CYS A 29 10.25 1.08 -3.74
CA CYS A 29 11.48 0.81 -2.97
C CYS A 29 12.32 2.10 -2.82
N ARG A 30 12.46 2.86 -3.91
CA ARG A 30 13.19 4.14 -3.94
C ARG A 30 12.56 5.18 -3.02
N MET A 31 11.25 5.35 -3.07
CA MET A 31 10.52 6.29 -2.23
C MET A 31 10.60 5.87 -0.75
N THR A 32 10.33 4.62 -0.42
CA THR A 32 10.24 4.20 0.99
C THR A 32 11.59 3.92 1.63
N GLY A 33 12.64 3.68 0.82
CA GLY A 33 13.96 3.29 1.28
C GLY A 33 14.07 1.82 1.73
N TYR A 34 13.01 1.02 1.57
CA TYR A 34 13.02 -0.41 1.84
C TYR A 34 13.35 -1.19 0.56
N ALA A 35 14.13 -2.25 0.70
CA ALA A 35 14.36 -3.19 -0.39
C ALA A 35 13.12 -4.07 -0.64
N PHE A 36 13.04 -4.69 -1.82
CA PHE A 36 11.91 -5.51 -2.24
C PHE A 36 11.63 -6.68 -1.27
N ASP A 37 12.69 -7.38 -0.86
CA ASP A 37 12.66 -8.50 0.09
C ASP A 37 12.28 -8.06 1.51
N GLU A 38 12.58 -6.82 1.89
CA GLU A 38 12.12 -6.21 3.13
C GLU A 38 10.63 -5.81 3.09
N CYS A 39 10.03 -5.70 1.90
CA CYS A 39 8.63 -5.32 1.70
C CYS A 39 7.71 -6.53 1.57
N VAL A 40 8.07 -7.46 0.68
CA VAL A 40 7.24 -8.62 0.34
C VAL A 40 7.07 -9.53 1.56
N GLY A 41 5.85 -10.06 1.73
CA GLY A 41 5.47 -10.88 2.88
C GLY A 41 5.02 -10.08 4.11
N ARG A 42 5.15 -8.75 4.10
CA ARG A 42 4.70 -7.87 5.20
C ARG A 42 3.47 -7.09 4.79
N ASN A 43 2.65 -6.74 5.78
CA ASN A 43 1.59 -5.78 5.56
C ASN A 43 2.15 -4.36 5.45
N CYS A 44 1.62 -3.55 4.53
CA CYS A 44 2.06 -2.18 4.26
C CYS A 44 2.01 -1.24 5.49
N ARG A 45 1.27 -1.59 6.56
CA ARG A 45 1.20 -0.79 7.80
C ARG A 45 2.54 -0.51 8.47
N PHE A 46 3.63 -1.21 8.09
CA PHE A 46 4.96 -0.87 8.61
C PHE A 46 5.45 0.54 8.21
N LEU A 47 4.84 1.15 7.19
CA LEU A 47 5.10 2.54 6.82
C LEU A 47 4.42 3.55 7.76
N GLN A 48 3.53 3.11 8.65
CA GLN A 48 2.87 3.98 9.62
C GLN A 48 3.79 4.24 10.82
N GLY A 49 3.61 5.37 11.48
CA GLY A 49 4.41 5.78 12.64
C GLY A 49 3.64 6.69 13.61
N PRO A 50 4.34 7.35 14.54
CA PRO A 50 3.70 8.01 15.70
C PRO A 50 2.69 9.10 15.36
N GLU A 51 2.89 9.82 14.25
CA GLU A 51 2.01 10.91 13.84
C GLU A 51 1.15 10.55 12.62
N THR A 52 1.03 9.25 12.29
CA THR A 52 0.10 8.78 11.27
C THR A 52 -1.34 9.04 11.73
N GLU A 53 -2.14 9.63 10.84
CA GLU A 53 -3.50 10.06 11.15
C GLU A 53 -4.44 8.85 11.28
N THR A 54 -5.10 8.74 12.45
CA THR A 54 -5.93 7.58 12.78
C THR A 54 -7.22 7.51 11.97
N ASP A 55 -7.77 8.64 11.57
CA ASP A 55 -8.92 8.76 10.67
C ASP A 55 -8.58 8.24 9.26
N ALA A 56 -7.42 8.58 8.72
CA ALA A 56 -6.95 8.04 7.45
C ALA A 56 -6.78 6.51 7.50
N VAL A 57 -6.22 5.99 8.60
CA VAL A 57 -6.11 4.53 8.83
C VAL A 57 -7.47 3.87 8.89
N GLU A 58 -8.44 4.50 9.55
CA GLU A 58 -9.80 3.97 9.67
C GLU A 58 -10.51 3.92 8.32
N ILE A 59 -10.39 4.96 7.49
CA ILE A 59 -10.93 4.97 6.12
C ILE A 59 -10.37 3.80 5.30
N LEU A 60 -9.06 3.53 5.40
CA LEU A 60 -8.44 2.40 4.71
C LEU A 60 -8.98 1.06 5.23
N ARG A 61 -9.15 0.92 6.55
CA ARG A 61 -9.69 -0.28 7.18
C ARG A 61 -11.12 -0.55 6.72
N GLU A 62 -11.98 0.46 6.72
CA GLU A 62 -13.36 0.37 6.26
C GLU A 62 -13.45 0.04 4.78
N SER A 63 -12.62 0.69 3.94
CA SER A 63 -12.59 0.44 2.51
C SER A 63 -12.18 -1.00 2.17
N LEU A 64 -11.15 -1.52 2.85
CA LEU A 64 -10.72 -2.91 2.75
C LEU A 64 -11.82 -3.90 3.17
N ALA A 65 -12.50 -3.63 4.29
CA ALA A 65 -13.60 -4.47 4.77
C ALA A 65 -14.80 -4.46 3.81
N ALA A 66 -15.12 -3.30 3.24
CA ALA A 66 -16.18 -3.11 2.27
C ALA A 66 -15.80 -3.57 0.84
N ARG A 67 -14.53 -3.95 0.61
CA ARG A 67 -13.98 -4.32 -0.71
C ARG A 67 -14.19 -3.22 -1.76
N LYS A 68 -14.01 -1.97 -1.34
CA LYS A 68 -14.15 -0.77 -2.19
C LYS A 68 -12.78 -0.14 -2.44
N GLY A 69 -12.75 0.80 -3.38
CA GLY A 69 -11.57 1.64 -3.55
C GLY A 69 -11.46 2.69 -2.44
N ALA A 70 -10.27 3.26 -2.26
CA ALA A 70 -10.04 4.38 -1.37
C ALA A 70 -9.00 5.34 -1.95
N HIS A 71 -9.14 6.61 -1.60
CA HIS A 71 -8.15 7.65 -1.82
C HIS A 71 -7.97 8.41 -0.51
N VAL A 72 -6.77 8.36 0.06
CA VAL A 72 -6.46 9.06 1.31
C VAL A 72 -5.10 9.71 1.20
N VAL A 73 -4.92 10.80 1.93
CA VAL A 73 -3.58 11.27 2.25
C VAL A 73 -3.26 10.83 3.67
N ILE A 74 -2.14 10.13 3.83
CA ILE A 74 -1.69 9.58 5.10
C ILE A 74 -0.21 9.88 5.30
N LYS A 75 0.19 10.21 6.53
CA LYS A 75 1.60 10.34 6.89
C LYS A 75 2.22 8.96 7.02
N ASN A 76 3.28 8.74 6.27
CA ASN A 76 4.09 7.52 6.31
C ASN A 76 5.55 7.87 6.62
N TYR A 77 6.32 6.85 6.96
CA TYR A 77 7.71 6.96 7.38
C TYR A 77 8.57 6.06 6.52
N ARG A 78 9.63 6.62 5.96
CA ARG A 78 10.66 5.88 5.25
C ARG A 78 11.46 5.00 6.23
N LYS A 79 12.29 4.11 5.70
CA LYS A 79 13.17 3.24 6.50
C LYS A 79 14.07 4.04 7.47
N ASN A 80 14.56 5.19 7.04
CA ASN A 80 15.36 6.12 7.84
C ASN A 80 14.55 6.94 8.86
N GLN A 81 13.25 6.64 9.05
CA GLN A 81 12.30 7.36 9.92
C GLN A 81 11.92 8.77 9.45
N GLU A 82 12.31 9.17 8.24
CA GLU A 82 11.87 10.44 7.67
C GLU A 82 10.37 10.37 7.31
N PRO A 83 9.54 11.31 7.81
CA PRO A 83 8.12 11.35 7.48
C PRO A 83 7.90 11.91 6.07
N PHE A 84 6.90 11.40 5.37
CA PHE A 84 6.42 11.93 4.10
C PHE A 84 4.90 11.81 4.00
N ARG A 85 4.27 12.68 3.21
CA ARG A 85 2.83 12.61 2.94
C ARG A 85 2.59 11.71 1.74
N ASN A 86 1.87 10.62 1.96
CA ASN A 86 1.52 9.65 0.93
C ASN A 86 0.07 9.84 0.49
N LEU A 87 -0.14 10.31 -0.74
CA LEU A 87 -1.43 10.18 -1.42
C LEU A 87 -1.57 8.73 -1.90
N LEU A 88 -2.32 7.94 -1.12
CA LEU A 88 -2.54 6.52 -1.34
C LEU A 88 -3.87 6.30 -2.03
N THR A 89 -3.82 5.66 -3.19
CA THR A 89 -4.99 5.15 -3.93
C THR A 89 -5.01 3.64 -3.91
N MET A 90 -6.13 3.03 -3.52
CA MET A 90 -6.32 1.58 -3.48
C MET A 90 -7.48 1.14 -4.35
N THR A 91 -7.28 0.07 -5.12
CA THR A 91 -8.29 -0.52 -5.98
C THR A 91 -8.40 -2.02 -5.69
N PRO A 92 -9.61 -2.54 -5.37
CA PRO A 92 -9.82 -3.96 -5.18
C PRO A 92 -9.74 -4.69 -6.52
N VAL A 93 -9.13 -5.88 -6.53
CA VAL A 93 -8.99 -6.74 -7.69
C VAL A 93 -9.60 -8.10 -7.39
N TYR A 94 -10.41 -8.54 -8.36
CA TYR A 94 -11.11 -9.82 -8.32
C TYR A 94 -10.48 -10.74 -9.35
N ASP A 95 -10.45 -12.04 -9.05
CA ASP A 95 -10.02 -13.05 -10.02
C ASP A 95 -11.11 -13.35 -11.07
N GLY A 96 -10.84 -14.33 -11.95
CA GLY A 96 -11.77 -14.71 -13.01
C GLY A 96 -13.11 -15.27 -12.52
N ASP A 97 -13.16 -15.75 -11.28
CA ASP A 97 -14.37 -16.28 -10.64
C ASP A 97 -15.11 -15.19 -9.83
N GLY A 98 -14.62 -13.95 -9.84
CA GLY A 98 -15.20 -12.84 -9.10
C GLY A 98 -14.87 -12.86 -7.60
N CYS A 99 -13.88 -13.65 -7.18
CA CYS A 99 -13.42 -13.66 -5.79
C CYS A 99 -12.45 -12.51 -5.54
N TYR A 100 -12.67 -11.77 -4.45
CA TYR A 100 -11.76 -10.69 -4.03
C TYR A 100 -10.41 -11.27 -3.62
N ARG A 101 -9.36 -10.95 -4.40
CA ARG A 101 -8.07 -11.61 -4.27
C ARG A 101 -6.95 -10.66 -3.93
N PHE A 102 -6.89 -9.50 -4.59
CA PHE A 102 -5.79 -8.56 -4.40
C PHE A 102 -6.29 -7.14 -4.17
N VAL A 103 -5.40 -6.30 -3.66
CA VAL A 103 -5.52 -4.85 -3.78
C VAL A 103 -4.28 -4.34 -4.48
N ILE A 104 -4.49 -3.50 -5.49
CA ILE A 104 -3.44 -2.71 -6.11
C ILE A 104 -3.48 -1.32 -5.47
N ALA A 105 -2.32 -0.88 -4.98
CA ALA A 105 -2.13 0.43 -4.40
C ALA A 105 -1.14 1.24 -5.24
N VAL A 106 -1.46 2.51 -5.45
CA VAL A 106 -0.57 3.50 -6.05
C VAL A 106 -0.28 4.57 -5.00
N GLN A 107 0.99 4.93 -4.86
CA GLN A 107 1.46 5.94 -3.92
C GLN A 107 2.07 7.12 -4.68
N PHE A 108 1.81 8.31 -4.17
CA PHE A 108 2.42 9.55 -4.63
C PHE A 108 2.83 10.39 -3.42
N GLU A 109 4.06 10.86 -3.41
CA GLU A 109 4.55 11.77 -2.38
C GLU A 109 4.15 13.21 -2.70
N LEU A 110 3.50 13.88 -1.75
CA LEU A 110 3.06 15.29 -1.86
C LEU A 110 4.11 16.27 -1.35
#